data_AF-T0KVW1-F1
#
_entry.id   AF-T0KVW1-F1
#
_cell.length_a   1.000
_cell.length_b   1.000
_cell.length_c   1.000
_cell.angle_alpha   90.00
_cell.angle_beta   90.00
_cell.angle_gamma   90.00
#
_symmetry.space_group_name_H-M   'P 1'
#
loop_
_entity.id
_entity.type
_entity.pdbx_description
1 polymer ?
#
loop_
_entity_poly.entity_id
_entity_poly.type
_entity_poly.pdbx_seq_one_letter_code
_entity_poly.pdbx_strand_id
1 'polypeptide(L)' 'MERLNTETIYKGCTRPAMLFGIPVTAFVLVVGGSFLLLFLFFGLPWTLLSFIVAWVMKLMCKEDDQNLRKWA' A
#
# COMPACT_ATOMS: atom_id res chain seq x y z
N MET A 1 0.03 6.79 27.43
CA MET A 1 1.21 6.80 26.55
C MET A 1 2.36 6.00 27.16
N GLU A 2 2.74 6.19 28.44
CA GLU A 2 3.83 5.42 29.07
C GLU A 2 3.61 3.89 29.12
N ARG A 3 2.35 3.43 29.13
CA ARG A 3 1.96 2.00 29.16
C ARG A 3 2.27 1.24 27.85
N LEU A 4 2.36 1.91 26.69
CA LEU A 4 2.58 1.24 25.40
C LEU A 4 4.05 0.89 25.14
N ASN A 5 4.98 1.53 25.84
CA ASN A 5 6.41 1.27 25.72
C ASN A 5 6.84 -0.03 26.45
N THR A 6 5.97 -0.57 27.30
CA THR A 6 6.22 -1.81 28.06
C THR A 6 5.71 -3.05 27.32
N GLU A 7 4.72 -2.90 26.44
CA GLU A 7 4.04 -4.02 25.78
C GLU A 7 4.69 -4.37 24.44
N THR A 8 4.85 -5.68 24.19
CA THR A 8 5.39 -6.15 22.91
C THR A 8 4.31 -6.01 21.84
N ILE A 9 4.40 -4.99 20.98
CA ILE A 9 3.42 -4.79 19.89
C ILE A 9 3.63 -5.86 18.80
N TYR A 10 2.70 -6.80 18.70
CA TYR A 10 2.66 -7.83 17.67
C TYR A 10 2.17 -7.25 16.33
N LYS A 11 3.09 -6.82 15.46
CA LYS A 11 2.79 -6.24 14.12
C LYS A 11 1.90 -7.10 13.22
N GLY A 12 1.90 -8.42 13.41
CA GLY A 12 1.16 -9.35 12.55
C GLY A 12 -0.35 -9.35 12.78
N CYS A 13 -0.82 -8.95 13.96
CA CYS A 13 -2.23 -9.05 14.33
C CYS A 13 -3.12 -7.95 13.71
N THR A 14 -2.52 -6.89 13.15
CA THR A 14 -3.24 -5.73 12.58
C THR A 14 -2.90 -5.45 11.12
N ARG A 15 -1.97 -6.19 10.51
CA ARG A 15 -1.63 -5.98 9.09
C ARG A 15 -2.71 -6.58 8.18
N PRO A 16 -3.29 -5.79 7.25
CA PRO A 16 -4.15 -6.35 6.22
C PRO A 16 -3.33 -7.27 5.29
N ALA A 17 -4.00 -8.15 4.55
CA ALA A 17 -3.34 -8.96 3.53
C ALA A 17 -2.60 -8.06 2.53
N MET A 18 -1.33 -8.38 2.25
CA MET A 18 -0.46 -7.60 1.36
C MET A 18 -0.01 -8.43 0.16
N LEU A 19 0.05 -7.78 -1.00
CA LEU A 19 0.60 -8.31 -2.25
C LEU A 19 1.70 -7.35 -2.73
N PHE A 20 2.90 -7.85 -3.01
CA PHE A 20 4.08 -7.04 -3.38
C PHE A 20 4.43 -5.89 -2.41
N GLY A 21 4.01 -6.00 -1.14
CA GLY A 21 4.19 -4.96 -0.12
C GLY A 21 3.13 -3.86 -0.15
N ILE A 22 2.02 -4.07 -0.86
CA ILE A 22 0.87 -3.16 -0.93
C ILE A 22 -0.36 -3.91 -0.39
N PRO A 23 -1.23 -3.31 0.43
CA PRO A 23 -2.49 -3.93 0.85
C PRO A 23 -3.32 -4.39 -0.35
N VAL A 24 -3.87 -5.60 -0.30
CA VAL A 24 -4.61 -6.21 -1.42
C VAL A 24 -5.76 -5.33 -1.90
N THR A 25 -6.51 -4.72 -0.96
CA THR A 25 -7.60 -3.79 -1.28
C THR A 25 -7.11 -2.59 -2.08
N ALA A 26 -6.01 -1.96 -1.63
CA ALA A 26 -5.41 -0.83 -2.31
C ALA A 26 -4.82 -1.23 -3.66
N PHE A 27 -4.20 -2.41 -3.76
CA PHE A 27 -3.68 -2.94 -5.02
C PHE A 27 -4.79 -3.09 -6.07
N VAL A 28 -5.90 -3.73 -5.71
CA VAL A 28 -7.01 -3.96 -6.65
C VAL A 28 -7.68 -2.64 -7.06
N LEU A 29 -8.01 -1.78 -6.10
CA LEU A 29 -8.78 -0.56 -6.38
C LEU A 29 -7.92 0.52 -7.05
N VAL A 30 -6.70 0.74 -6.58
CA VAL A 30 -5.86 1.84 -7.06
C VAL A 30 -5.04 1.41 -8.28
N VAL A 31 -4.31 0.29 -8.18
CA VAL A 31 -3.47 -0.18 -9.30
C VAL A 31 -4.36 -0.79 -10.39
N GLY A 32 -5.30 -1.66 -10.04
CA GLY A 32 -6.25 -2.23 -11.00
C GLY A 32 -7.19 -1.17 -11.59
N GLY A 33 -7.70 -0.25 -10.77
CA GLY A 33 -8.55 0.85 -11.25
C GLY A 33 -7.81 1.80 -12.20
N SER A 34 -6.58 2.20 -11.86
CA SER A 34 -5.77 3.05 -12.76
C SER A 34 -5.41 2.35 -14.07
N PHE A 35 -5.09 1.04 -14.03
CA PHE A 35 -4.88 0.24 -15.24
C PHE A 35 -6.11 0.27 -16.16
N LEU A 36 -7.30 -0.02 -15.61
CA LEU A 36 -8.55 -0.03 -16.39
C LEU A 36 -8.89 1.36 -16.95
N LEU A 37 -8.75 2.42 -16.16
CA LEU A 37 -9.00 3.79 -16.61
C LEU A 37 -8.04 4.20 -17.73
N LEU A 38 -6.74 3.96 -17.56
CA LEU A 38 -5.74 4.29 -18.58
C LEU A 38 -5.98 3.50 -19.87
N PHE A 39 -6.36 2.22 -19.74
CA PHE A 39 -6.72 1.39 -20.88
C PHE A 39 -7.93 1.95 -21.63
N LEU A 40 -9.00 2.29 -20.91
CA LEU A 40 -10.26 2.73 -21.50
C LEU A 40 -10.13 4.10 -22.21
N PHE A 41 -9.39 5.03 -21.60
CA PHE A 41 -9.32 6.41 -22.10
C PHE A 41 -8.17 6.66 -23.08
N PHE A 42 -7.04 5.96 -22.93
CA PHE A 42 -5.83 6.26 -23.70
C PHE A 42 -5.29 5.03 -24.47
N GLY A 43 -5.76 3.82 -24.17
CA GLY A 43 -5.35 2.59 -24.83
C GLY A 43 -4.20 1.86 -24.15
N LEU A 44 -3.77 0.74 -24.73
CA LEU A 44 -2.85 -0.22 -24.10
C LEU A 44 -1.48 0.36 -23.68
N PRO A 45 -0.79 1.21 -24.47
CA PRO A 45 0.53 1.72 -24.09
C PRO A 45 0.52 2.53 -22.79
N TRP A 46 -0.57 3.24 -22.54
CA TRP A 46 -0.72 4.10 -21.36
C TRP A 46 -0.94 3.32 -20.08
N THR A 47 -1.35 2.05 -20.16
CA THR A 47 -1.53 1.20 -18.99
C THR A 47 -0.23 0.96 -18.22
N LEU A 48 0.94 1.14 -18.87
CA LEU A 48 2.25 1.05 -18.21
C LEU A 48 2.41 2.06 -17.07
N LEU A 49 1.67 3.18 -17.09
CA LEU A 49 1.66 4.15 -15.98
C LEU A 49 1.14 3.53 -14.67
N SER A 50 0.30 2.49 -14.74
CA SER A 50 -0.18 1.78 -13.54
C SER A 50 0.97 1.13 -12.73
N PHE A 51 2.09 0.77 -13.38
CA PHE A 51 3.28 0.31 -12.68
C PHE A 51 3.91 1.41 -11.83
N ILE A 52 3.90 2.65 -12.32
CA ILE A 52 4.37 3.81 -11.55
C ILE A 52 3.45 4.03 -10.34
N VAL A 53 2.13 3.90 -10.52
CA VAL A 53 1.16 3.97 -9.42
C VAL A 53 1.44 2.90 -8.37
N ALA A 54 1.67 1.65 -8.78
CA ALA A 54 2.03 0.57 -7.88
C ALA A 54 3.34 0.85 -7.13
N TRP A 55 4.34 1.41 -7.81
CA TRP A 55 5.61 1.79 -7.20
C TRP A 55 5.43 2.87 -6.12
N VAL A 56 4.66 3.92 -6.42
CA VAL A 56 4.35 4.98 -5.46
C VAL A 56 3.60 4.43 -4.25
N MET A 57 2.62 3.56 -4.46
CA MET A 57 1.90 2.88 -3.37
C MET A 57 2.84 2.06 -2.49
N LYS A 58 3.81 1.37 -3.08
CA LYS A 58 4.82 0.62 -2.34
C LYS A 58 5.72 1.54 -1.50
N LEU A 59 6.08 2.71 -2.00
CA LEU A 59 6.85 3.71 -1.24
C LEU A 59 6.05 4.23 -0.04
N MET A 60 4.75 4.53 -0.24
CA MET A 60 3.85 4.93 0.84
C MET A 60 3.73 3.85 1.91
N CYS A 61 3.49 2.61 1.51
CA CYS A 61 3.39 1.49 2.44
C CYS A 61 4.70 1.22 3.18
N LYS A 62 5.86 1.40 2.54
CA LYS A 62 7.17 1.23 3.20
C LYS A 62 7.34 2.23 4.36
N GLU A 63 6.94 3.49 4.16
CA GLU A 63 7.01 4.52 5.20
C GLU A 63 6.03 4.23 6.35
N ASP A 64 4.80 3.83 6.01
CA ASP A 64 3.75 3.51 6.99
C ASP A 64 4.15 2.32 7.89
N ASP A 65 4.77 1.30 7.30
CA ASP A 65 5.22 0.10 8.01
C ASP A 65 6.31 0.37 9.06
N GLN A 66 7.07 1.47 8.88
CA GLN A 66 8.09 1.95 9.82
C GLN A 66 7.47 2.80 10.94
N ASN A 67 6.26 3.32 10.74
CA ASN A 67 5.68 4.38 11.57
C ASN A 67 4.85 3.89 12.76
N LEU A 68 4.60 2.57 12.88
CA LEU A 68 3.84 1.98 13.99
C LEU A 68 4.41 2.32 15.38
N ARG A 69 5.69 2.70 15.49
CA ARG A 69 6.32 3.13 16.74
C ARG A 69 6.16 4.63 17.06
N LYS A 70 5.86 5.50 16.08
CA LYS A 70 5.76 6.95 16.33
C LYS A 70 4.45 7.36 17.01
N TRP A 71 3.45 6.47 17.03
CA TRP A 71 2.13 6.69 17.64
C TRP A 71 1.96 5.97 18.99
N ALA A 72 2.98 5.21 19.43
CA ALA A 72 3.03 4.54 20.73
C ALA A 72 3.77 5.41 21.76
#